data_AF-A0A1Y1MZY1-F1
#
_entry.id   AF-A0A1Y1MZY1-F1
#
_cell.length_a   1.000
_cell.length_b   1.000
_cell.length_c   1.000
_cell.angle_alpha   90.00
_cell.angle_beta   90.00
_cell.angle_gamma   90.00
#
_symmetry.space_group_name_H-M   'P 1'
#
loop_
_entity.id
_entity.type
_entity.pdbx_description
1 polymer ?
#
loop_
_entity_poly.entity_id
_entity_poly.type
_entity_poly.pdbx_seq_one_letter_code
_entity_poly.pdbx_strand_id
1 'polypeptide(L)'
;DIDRWQRSEYPQKSLTLTLCLKRSRLLCIITFKYLHKIEFAVDSSVFIYLVYSEMWTIWIQKMYFKLKWLFYQIYTVLHVFQKTYRRDLATITKLYQCLPVYKRQCERKPIYESFRKIVKDHPQKAAFLFEDECWTFSAVKELSNKIATYFEGEGYKKGDAIALLLGNCPDYICIWLGLSQIGVPVALINTNLLHDSLIHSIKIANCKGVIFGSNSAHANADLVKKRLNVKCYQYNRKSEATPIAENCIDLKNKIDTICPSGSLKGRHNILVTDPVLYVYTSGTTGLPKTVPVSHQK
;
A
#
# COMPACT_ATOMS: atom_id res chain seq x y z
N ASP A 1 16.81 9.50 -28.48
CA ASP A 1 16.28 9.56 -29.85
C ASP A 1 14.80 9.88 -29.93
N ILE A 2 14.41 11.10 -29.55
CA ILE A 2 13.05 11.65 -29.79
C ILE A 2 13.13 13.01 -30.54
N ASP A 3 14.34 13.52 -30.81
CA ASP A 3 14.54 14.85 -31.42
C ASP A 3 14.80 14.85 -32.94
N ARG A 4 14.62 13.70 -33.62
CA ARG A 4 14.98 13.57 -35.05
C ARG A 4 13.82 13.31 -36.01
N TRP A 5 12.57 13.39 -35.55
CA TRP A 5 11.37 13.12 -36.36
C TRP A 5 10.45 14.32 -36.61
N GLN A 6 10.80 15.52 -36.13
CA GLN A 6 10.00 16.75 -36.34
C GLN A 6 10.50 17.65 -37.49
N ARG A 7 11.39 17.17 -38.36
CA ARG A 7 11.90 17.95 -39.50
C ARG A 7 11.87 17.18 -40.81
N SER A 8 10.68 16.85 -41.30
CA SER A 8 10.47 16.70 -42.74
C SER A 8 8.99 16.78 -43.03
N GLU A 9 8.66 17.43 -44.15
CA GLU A 9 7.30 17.64 -44.67
C GLU A 9 6.47 18.67 -43.91
N TYR A 10 6.68 19.96 -44.16
CA TYR A 10 5.59 20.93 -44.37
C TYR A 10 6.15 22.32 -44.76
N PRO A 11 6.56 22.54 -46.04
CA PRO A 11 6.57 23.90 -46.58
C PRO A 11 5.69 24.08 -47.83
N GLN A 12 4.91 23.08 -48.26
CA GLN A 12 4.08 23.19 -49.47
C GLN A 12 2.61 23.60 -49.22
N LYS A 13 2.03 23.35 -48.03
CA LYS A 13 0.63 23.75 -47.74
C LYS A 13 0.47 25.23 -47.35
N SER A 14 1.49 25.88 -46.76
CA SER A 14 1.40 27.32 -46.46
C SER A 14 1.55 28.17 -47.73
N LEU A 15 2.39 27.74 -48.69
CA LEU A 15 2.55 28.44 -49.97
C LEU A 15 1.26 28.40 -50.80
N THR A 16 0.53 27.29 -50.80
CA THR A 16 -0.75 27.17 -51.53
C THR A 16 -1.87 27.99 -50.88
N LEU A 17 -1.95 28.06 -49.55
CA LEU A 17 -2.89 28.95 -48.85
C LEU A 17 -2.53 30.44 -49.02
N THR A 18 -1.24 30.78 -49.00
CA THR A 18 -0.77 32.16 -49.20
C THR A 18 -0.90 32.60 -50.66
N LEU A 19 -0.70 31.69 -51.62
CA LEU A 19 -0.98 31.91 -53.04
C LEU A 19 -2.48 32.00 -53.31
N CYS A 20 -3.33 31.21 -52.66
CA CYS A 20 -4.78 31.35 -52.74
C CYS A 20 -5.26 32.69 -52.17
N LEU A 21 -4.71 33.14 -51.02
CA LEU A 21 -5.03 34.43 -50.42
C LEU A 21 -4.48 35.61 -51.23
N LYS A 22 -3.33 35.46 -51.90
CA LYS A 22 -2.81 36.48 -52.84
C LYS A 22 -3.61 36.49 -54.15
N ARG A 23 -4.05 35.35 -54.67
CA ARG A 23 -4.94 35.28 -55.85
C ARG A 23 -6.32 35.83 -55.53
N SER A 24 -6.87 35.61 -54.33
CA SER A 24 -8.15 36.19 -53.92
C SER A 24 -8.05 37.70 -53.74
N ARG A 25 -6.94 38.22 -53.19
CA ARG A 25 -6.67 39.67 -53.13
C ARG A 25 -6.47 40.28 -54.51
N LEU A 26 -5.76 39.61 -55.42
CA LEU A 26 -5.55 40.12 -56.78
C LEU A 26 -6.85 40.06 -57.59
N LEU A 27 -7.66 39.00 -57.46
CA LEU A 27 -8.99 38.93 -58.06
C LEU A 27 -9.91 40.01 -57.48
N CYS A 28 -9.90 40.24 -56.15
CA CYS A 28 -10.66 41.33 -55.53
C CYS A 28 -10.23 42.72 -56.04
N ILE A 29 -8.93 42.96 -56.22
CA ILE A 29 -8.43 44.26 -56.72
C ILE A 29 -8.74 44.42 -58.21
N ILE A 30 -8.65 43.35 -59.01
CA ILE A 30 -9.00 43.37 -60.44
C ILE A 30 -10.50 43.52 -60.63
N THR A 31 -11.34 42.85 -59.82
CA THR A 31 -12.79 43.07 -59.84
C THR A 31 -13.13 44.48 -59.37
N PHE A 32 -12.48 45.02 -58.33
CA PHE A 32 -12.70 46.40 -57.87
C PHE A 32 -12.30 47.45 -58.92
N LYS A 33 -11.21 47.23 -59.66
CA LYS A 33 -10.79 48.11 -60.78
C LYS A 33 -11.68 47.97 -62.02
N TYR A 34 -12.22 46.78 -62.30
CA TYR A 34 -13.20 46.59 -63.39
C TYR A 34 -14.58 47.15 -63.03
N LEU A 35 -14.99 47.07 -61.76
CA LEU A 35 -16.24 47.64 -61.25
C LEU A 35 -16.26 49.17 -61.35
N HIS A 36 -15.13 49.85 -61.15
CA HIS A 36 -15.07 51.32 -61.21
C HIS A 36 -15.12 51.89 -62.65
N LYS A 37 -15.04 51.04 -63.68
CA LYS A 37 -15.15 51.44 -65.10
C LYS A 37 -16.48 51.07 -65.74
N ILE A 38 -17.37 50.43 -64.98
CA ILE A 38 -18.74 50.17 -65.40
C ILE A 38 -19.63 51.17 -64.64
N GLU A 39 -19.95 52.30 -65.29
CA GLU A 39 -21.22 52.97 -65.00
C GLU A 39 -22.33 51.99 -65.36
N PHE A 40 -22.85 51.29 -64.37
CA PHE A 40 -24.21 50.76 -64.39
C PHE A 40 -24.81 51.10 -63.04
N ALA A 41 -26.00 51.70 -63.08
CA ALA A 41 -26.87 51.89 -61.94
C ALA A 41 -27.07 50.55 -61.23
N VAL A 42 -26.29 50.29 -60.18
CA VAL A 42 -26.61 49.29 -59.18
C VAL A 42 -26.93 50.09 -57.93
N ASP A 43 -28.22 50.20 -57.66
CA ASP A 43 -28.81 50.80 -56.48
C ASP A 43 -27.99 50.40 -55.23
N SER A 44 -27.58 51.36 -54.40
CA SER A 44 -26.76 51.10 -53.19
C SER A 44 -27.42 50.08 -52.25
N SER A 45 -28.74 49.94 -52.34
CA SER A 45 -29.54 48.90 -51.69
C SER A 45 -29.22 47.48 -52.20
N VAL A 46 -28.98 47.29 -53.50
CA VAL A 46 -28.64 45.99 -54.13
C VAL A 46 -27.25 45.53 -53.68
N PHE A 47 -26.27 46.44 -53.58
CA PHE A 47 -24.93 46.10 -53.08
C PHE A 47 -24.96 45.67 -51.60
N ILE A 48 -25.69 46.40 -50.76
CA ILE A 48 -25.89 46.02 -49.34
C ILE A 48 -26.59 44.66 -49.26
N TYR A 49 -27.62 44.42 -50.07
CA TYR A 49 -28.34 43.14 -50.08
C TYR A 49 -27.44 41.97 -50.49
N LEU A 50 -26.56 42.16 -51.48
CA LEU A 50 -25.58 41.17 -51.91
C LEU A 50 -24.56 40.86 -50.81
N VAL A 51 -24.01 41.87 -50.13
CA VAL A 51 -23.06 41.68 -49.02
C VAL A 51 -23.73 41.00 -47.83
N TYR A 52 -24.95 41.39 -47.47
CA TYR A 52 -25.72 40.73 -46.42
C TYR A 52 -26.05 39.29 -46.79
N SER A 53 -26.40 39.00 -48.04
CA SER A 53 -26.64 37.64 -48.54
C SER A 53 -25.39 36.76 -48.44
N GLU A 54 -24.23 37.25 -48.87
CA GLU A 54 -22.92 36.59 -48.73
C GLU A 54 -22.57 36.34 -47.26
N MET A 55 -22.75 37.32 -46.37
CA MET A 55 -22.50 37.14 -44.94
C MET A 55 -23.46 36.12 -44.31
N TRP A 56 -24.72 36.13 -44.72
CA TRP A 56 -25.75 35.22 -44.21
C TRP A 56 -25.47 33.77 -44.62
N THR A 57 -25.01 33.54 -45.86
CA THR A 57 -24.59 32.21 -46.31
C THR A 57 -23.37 31.68 -45.54
N ILE A 58 -22.38 32.52 -45.22
CA ILE A 58 -21.23 32.14 -44.38
C ILE A 58 -21.67 31.77 -42.96
N TRP A 59 -22.61 32.53 -42.37
CA TRP A 59 -23.17 32.24 -41.05
C TRP A 59 -23.93 30.91 -41.03
N ILE A 60 -24.76 30.65 -42.03
CA ILE A 60 -25.50 29.39 -42.19
C ILE A 60 -24.53 28.21 -42.34
N GLN A 61 -23.48 28.35 -43.16
CA GLN A 61 -22.47 27.31 -43.34
C GLN A 61 -21.75 27.00 -42.01
N LYS A 62 -21.34 28.02 -41.26
CA LYS A 62 -20.71 27.84 -39.94
C LYS A 62 -21.65 27.14 -38.95
N MET A 63 -22.92 27.54 -38.91
CA MET A 63 -23.94 26.92 -38.06
C MET A 63 -24.13 25.44 -38.43
N TYR A 64 -24.21 25.13 -39.72
CA TYR A 64 -24.31 23.76 -40.24
C TYR A 64 -23.10 22.90 -39.85
N PHE A 65 -21.86 23.40 -40.01
CA PHE A 65 -20.67 22.66 -39.58
C PHE A 65 -20.66 22.40 -38.06
N LYS A 66 -21.11 23.37 -37.27
CA LYS A 66 -21.18 23.24 -35.80
C LYS A 66 -22.22 22.20 -35.37
N LEU A 67 -23.40 22.22 -35.99
CA LEU A 67 -24.47 21.22 -35.78
C LEU A 67 -24.02 19.83 -36.21
N LYS A 68 -23.38 19.71 -37.38
CA LYS A 68 -22.84 18.44 -37.89
C LYS A 68 -21.75 17.88 -36.98
N TRP A 69 -20.87 18.73 -36.45
CA TRP A 69 -19.84 18.34 -35.48
C TRP A 69 -20.46 17.87 -34.15
N LEU A 70 -21.46 18.58 -33.63
CA LEU A 70 -22.20 18.18 -32.43
C LEU A 70 -22.90 16.84 -32.63
N PHE A 71 -23.54 16.64 -33.79
CA PHE A 71 -24.17 15.38 -34.14
C PHE A 71 -23.16 14.23 -34.22
N TYR A 72 -21.99 14.47 -34.82
CA TYR A 72 -20.91 13.48 -34.88
C TYR A 72 -20.37 13.11 -33.49
N GLN A 73 -20.22 14.10 -32.59
CA GLN A 73 -19.84 13.87 -31.19
C GLN A 73 -20.87 12.99 -30.47
N ILE A 74 -22.16 13.32 -30.56
CA ILE A 74 -23.25 12.55 -29.95
C ILE A 74 -23.29 11.13 -30.52
N TYR A 75 -23.21 10.98 -31.85
CA TYR A 75 -23.18 9.69 -32.51
C TYR A 75 -21.99 8.84 -32.05
N THR A 76 -20.80 9.43 -31.93
CA THR A 76 -19.60 8.72 -31.48
C THR A 76 -19.76 8.23 -30.04
N VAL A 77 -20.28 9.08 -29.14
CA VAL A 77 -20.56 8.68 -27.74
C VAL A 77 -21.58 7.56 -27.69
N LEU A 78 -22.68 7.65 -28.44
CA LEU A 78 -23.71 6.61 -28.51
C LEU A 78 -23.17 5.31 -29.10
N HIS A 79 -22.35 5.39 -30.16
CA HIS A 79 -21.75 4.22 -30.79
C HIS A 79 -20.75 3.51 -29.87
N VAL A 80 -19.91 4.27 -29.16
CA VAL A 80 -19.01 3.73 -28.14
C VAL A 80 -19.82 3.10 -27.02
N PHE A 81 -20.84 3.79 -26.50
CA PHE A 81 -21.71 3.28 -25.45
C PHE A 81 -22.40 1.98 -25.85
N GLN A 82 -22.97 1.90 -27.06
CA GLN A 82 -23.59 0.68 -27.58
C GLN A 82 -22.60 -0.49 -27.67
N LYS A 83 -21.33 -0.23 -27.97
CA LYS A 83 -20.28 -1.25 -28.01
C LYS A 83 -19.79 -1.64 -26.61
N THR A 84 -19.72 -0.71 -25.66
CA THR A 84 -19.09 -0.97 -24.35
C THR A 84 -20.06 -1.27 -23.22
N TYR A 85 -21.35 -0.89 -23.31
CA TYR A 85 -22.27 -0.97 -22.16
C TYR A 85 -22.39 -2.39 -21.58
N ARG A 86 -22.36 -3.44 -22.42
CA ARG A 86 -22.40 -4.83 -21.96
C ARG A 86 -21.18 -5.19 -21.11
N ARG A 87 -20.00 -4.80 -21.58
CA ARG A 87 -18.74 -5.01 -20.85
C ARG A 87 -18.74 -4.21 -19.56
N ASP A 88 -19.14 -2.94 -19.63
CA ASP A 88 -19.11 -2.03 -18.49
C ASP A 88 -20.13 -2.48 -17.42
N LEU A 89 -21.32 -2.95 -17.80
CA LEU A 89 -22.29 -3.60 -16.90
C LEU A 89 -21.75 -4.89 -16.27
N ALA A 90 -21.08 -5.75 -17.05
CA ALA A 90 -20.45 -6.95 -16.51
C ALA A 90 -19.36 -6.60 -15.47
N THR A 91 -18.56 -5.55 -15.74
CA THR A 91 -17.57 -5.03 -14.79
C THR A 91 -18.22 -4.48 -13.53
N ILE A 92 -19.27 -3.66 -13.63
CA ILE A 92 -20.01 -3.14 -12.48
C ILE A 92 -20.62 -4.28 -11.65
N THR A 93 -21.19 -5.29 -12.31
CA THR A 93 -21.77 -6.46 -11.64
C THR A 93 -20.71 -7.24 -10.88
N LYS A 94 -19.54 -7.46 -11.48
CA LYS A 94 -18.39 -8.09 -10.82
C LYS A 94 -17.88 -7.23 -9.65
N LEU A 95 -17.79 -5.91 -9.82
CA LEU A 95 -17.39 -5.00 -8.74
C LEU A 95 -18.36 -5.08 -7.56
N TYR A 96 -19.67 -5.10 -7.84
CA TYR A 96 -20.72 -5.23 -6.82
C TYR A 96 -20.64 -6.58 -6.09
N GLN A 97 -20.37 -7.67 -6.82
CA GLN A 97 -20.13 -8.99 -6.22
C GLN A 97 -18.86 -9.00 -5.34
N CYS A 98 -17.86 -8.16 -5.64
CA CYS A 98 -16.64 -8.01 -4.83
C CYS A 98 -16.80 -7.07 -3.62
N LEU A 99 -17.81 -6.20 -3.58
CA LEU A 99 -18.07 -5.28 -2.46
C LEU A 99 -18.18 -5.98 -1.09
N PRO A 100 -18.90 -7.10 -0.90
CA PRO A 100 -18.95 -7.79 0.40
C PRO A 100 -17.60 -8.38 0.81
N VAL A 101 -16.80 -8.86 -0.15
CA VAL A 101 -15.43 -9.34 0.11
C VAL A 101 -14.55 -8.18 0.56
N TYR A 102 -14.65 -7.04 -0.13
CA TYR A 102 -13.95 -5.81 0.22
C TYR A 102 -14.36 -5.29 1.61
N LYS A 103 -15.67 -5.24 1.91
CA LYS A 103 -16.17 -4.86 3.24
C LYS A 103 -15.66 -5.78 4.35
N ARG A 104 -15.71 -7.11 4.16
CA ARG A 104 -15.12 -8.06 5.12
C ARG A 104 -13.62 -7.85 5.31
N GLN A 105 -12.92 -7.43 4.26
CA GLN A 105 -11.49 -7.16 4.30
C GLN A 105 -11.17 -5.84 5.02
N CYS A 106 -12.04 -4.83 4.89
CA CYS A 106 -11.97 -3.57 5.65
C CYS A 106 -12.38 -3.73 7.12
N GLU A 107 -13.24 -4.69 7.43
CA GLU A 107 -13.64 -5.06 8.80
C GLU A 107 -12.67 -6.03 9.50
N ARG A 108 -11.55 -6.39 8.83
CA ARG A 108 -10.53 -7.22 9.46
C ARG A 108 -10.03 -6.53 10.72
N LYS A 109 -9.84 -7.33 11.76
CA LYS A 109 -9.31 -6.87 13.04
C LYS A 109 -7.87 -7.32 13.17
N PRO A 110 -7.04 -6.61 13.95
CA PRO A 110 -5.72 -7.09 14.30
C PRO A 110 -5.77 -8.52 14.86
N ILE A 111 -4.74 -9.32 14.60
CA ILE A 111 -4.73 -10.75 14.96
C ILE A 111 -5.01 -11.02 16.45
N TYR A 112 -4.53 -10.14 17.34
CA TYR A 112 -4.78 -10.26 18.77
C TYR A 112 -6.26 -10.07 19.14
N GLU A 113 -7.01 -9.24 18.41
CA GLU A 113 -8.45 -9.08 18.63
C GLU A 113 -9.22 -10.31 18.16
N SER A 114 -8.84 -10.86 17.02
CA SER A 114 -9.39 -12.13 16.52
C SER A 114 -9.15 -13.25 17.53
N PHE A 115 -7.94 -13.33 18.09
CA PHE A 115 -7.61 -14.26 19.17
C PHE A 115 -8.45 -14.01 20.43
N ARG A 116 -8.58 -12.76 20.89
CA ARG A 116 -9.44 -12.40 22.05
C ARG A 116 -10.89 -12.85 21.88
N LYS A 117 -11.43 -12.78 20.66
CA LYS A 117 -12.78 -13.29 20.35
C LYS A 117 -12.85 -14.81 20.56
N ILE A 118 -11.90 -15.56 20.01
CA ILE A 118 -11.83 -17.02 20.19
C ILE A 118 -11.71 -17.40 21.66
N VAL A 119 -10.89 -16.67 22.44
CA VAL A 119 -10.75 -16.93 23.89
C VAL A 119 -12.05 -16.65 24.63
N LYS A 120 -12.83 -15.64 24.22
CA LYS A 120 -14.14 -15.35 24.82
C LYS A 120 -15.14 -16.49 24.56
N ASP A 121 -15.13 -17.04 23.34
CA ASP A 121 -16.08 -18.08 22.94
C ASP A 121 -15.68 -19.46 23.48
N HIS A 122 -14.37 -19.73 23.65
CA HIS A 122 -13.83 -21.04 24.03
C HIS A 122 -12.67 -20.98 25.04
N PRO A 123 -12.86 -20.41 26.25
CA PRO A 123 -11.75 -20.12 27.17
C PRO A 123 -10.99 -21.36 27.65
N GLN A 124 -11.70 -22.46 27.93
CA GLN A 124 -11.11 -23.69 28.49
C GLN A 124 -10.76 -24.74 27.43
N LYS A 125 -11.00 -24.45 26.14
CA LYS A 125 -10.62 -25.38 25.07
C LYS A 125 -9.09 -25.39 24.92
N ALA A 126 -8.54 -26.58 24.68
CA ALA A 126 -7.13 -26.75 24.38
C ALA A 126 -6.76 -25.96 23.11
N ALA A 127 -5.79 -25.06 23.24
CA ALA A 127 -5.19 -24.27 22.17
C ALA A 127 -3.92 -24.95 21.64
N PHE A 128 -3.06 -25.42 22.54
CA PHE A 128 -1.84 -26.16 22.20
C PHE A 128 -1.68 -27.40 23.07
N LEU A 129 -1.20 -28.47 22.45
CA LEU A 129 -0.67 -29.65 23.13
C LEU A 129 0.83 -29.65 22.86
N PHE A 130 1.64 -29.63 23.91
CA PHE A 130 3.09 -29.57 23.79
C PHE A 130 3.72 -30.42 24.88
N GLU A 131 4.49 -31.43 24.49
CA GLU A 131 4.99 -32.45 25.42
C GLU A 131 3.82 -33.00 26.26
N ASP A 132 3.95 -33.00 27.59
CA ASP A 132 2.90 -33.44 28.52
C ASP A 132 2.00 -32.29 29.00
N GLU A 133 2.10 -31.10 28.39
CA GLU A 133 1.33 -29.91 28.77
C GLU A 133 0.14 -29.65 27.83
N CYS A 134 -1.02 -29.34 28.42
CA CYS A 134 -2.18 -28.85 27.71
C CYS A 134 -2.40 -27.36 28.02
N TRP A 135 -2.31 -26.52 26.99
CA TRP A 135 -2.49 -25.08 27.10
C TRP A 135 -3.87 -24.68 26.62
N THR A 136 -4.69 -24.10 27.50
CA THR A 136 -6.00 -23.57 27.13
C THR A 136 -5.89 -22.18 26.48
N PHE A 137 -6.92 -21.78 25.71
CA PHE A 137 -7.00 -20.42 25.17
C PHE A 137 -6.87 -19.34 26.26
N SER A 138 -7.45 -19.57 27.44
CA SER A 138 -7.34 -18.67 28.58
C SER A 138 -5.91 -18.55 29.09
N ALA A 139 -5.16 -19.65 29.19
CA ALA A 139 -3.77 -19.64 29.63
C ALA A 139 -2.86 -18.86 28.68
N VAL A 140 -3.04 -19.06 27.36
CA VAL A 140 -2.31 -18.32 26.32
C VAL A 140 -2.63 -16.82 26.38
N LYS A 141 -3.90 -16.46 26.58
CA LYS A 141 -4.31 -15.06 26.76
C LYS A 141 -3.68 -14.44 28.00
N GLU A 142 -3.65 -15.16 29.12
CA GLU A 142 -3.08 -14.66 30.36
C GLU A 142 -1.59 -14.34 30.20
N LEU A 143 -0.82 -15.30 29.67
CA LEU A 143 0.61 -15.12 29.46
C LEU A 143 0.90 -14.00 28.45
N SER A 144 0.20 -13.98 27.32
CA SER A 144 0.36 -12.92 26.31
C SER A 144 0.02 -11.52 26.85
N ASN A 145 -0.98 -11.39 27.73
CA ASN A 145 -1.29 -10.12 28.39
C ASN A 145 -0.18 -9.66 29.35
N LYS A 146 0.42 -10.58 30.11
CA LYS A 146 1.56 -10.24 31.00
C LYS A 146 2.76 -9.77 30.18
N ILE A 147 3.05 -10.44 29.07
CA ILE A 147 4.09 -10.05 28.11
C ILE A 147 3.82 -8.64 27.57
N ALA A 148 2.60 -8.38 27.07
CA ALA A 148 2.21 -7.08 26.55
C ALA A 148 2.42 -5.98 27.60
N THR A 149 1.96 -6.21 28.83
CA THR A 149 2.09 -5.28 29.95
C THR A 149 3.55 -5.02 30.32
N TYR A 150 4.39 -6.07 30.33
CA TYR A 150 5.82 -5.93 30.61
C TYR A 150 6.50 -5.02 29.59
N PHE A 151 6.35 -5.33 28.31
CA PHE A 151 7.05 -4.62 27.25
C PHE A 151 6.50 -3.20 27.05
N GLU A 152 5.21 -2.97 27.27
CA GLU A 152 4.64 -1.62 27.35
C GLU A 152 5.31 -0.82 28.49
N GLY A 153 5.44 -1.42 29.69
CA GLY A 153 6.09 -0.81 30.84
C GLY A 153 7.58 -0.52 30.63
N GLU A 154 8.27 -1.35 29.85
CA GLU A 154 9.66 -1.13 29.42
C GLU A 154 9.82 -0.04 28.34
N GLY A 155 8.70 0.53 27.86
CA GLY A 155 8.66 1.64 26.91
C GLY A 155 8.61 1.23 25.43
N TYR A 156 8.41 -0.06 25.13
CA TYR A 156 8.22 -0.50 23.74
C TYR A 156 6.87 -0.02 23.21
N LYS A 157 6.87 0.45 21.96
CA LYS A 157 5.69 1.01 21.32
C LYS A 157 5.61 0.63 19.85
N LYS A 158 4.45 0.87 19.25
CA LYS A 158 4.23 0.78 17.81
C LYS A 158 5.37 1.45 17.03
N GLY A 159 5.94 0.72 16.08
CA GLY A 159 7.10 1.13 15.27
C GLY A 159 8.44 0.57 15.76
N ASP A 160 8.48 0.01 16.97
CA ASP A 160 9.62 -0.77 17.45
C ASP A 160 9.49 -2.23 17.02
N ALA A 161 10.60 -2.96 17.00
CA ALA A 161 10.63 -4.39 16.72
C ALA A 161 11.45 -5.14 17.78
N ILE A 162 11.12 -6.40 18.01
CA ILE A 162 11.86 -7.29 18.91
C ILE A 162 12.24 -8.56 18.15
N ALA A 163 13.51 -8.93 18.21
CA ALA A 163 13.97 -10.21 17.67
C ALA A 163 13.67 -11.33 18.66
N LEU A 164 13.21 -12.48 18.14
CA LEU A 164 12.90 -13.67 18.91
C LEU A 164 13.73 -14.85 18.39
N LEU A 165 14.64 -15.33 19.23
CA LEU A 165 15.47 -16.51 19.04
C LEU A 165 15.08 -17.55 20.10
N LEU A 166 13.95 -18.21 19.89
CA LEU A 166 13.41 -19.20 20.81
C LEU A 166 13.08 -20.48 20.05
N GLY A 167 13.24 -21.62 20.70
CA GLY A 167 12.84 -22.91 20.15
C GLY A 167 11.32 -23.03 19.97
N ASN A 168 10.89 -24.11 19.32
CA ASN A 168 9.46 -24.37 19.13
C ASN A 168 8.81 -24.72 20.48
N CYS A 169 8.03 -23.79 21.02
CA CYS A 169 7.25 -24.00 22.25
C CYS A 169 6.01 -23.09 22.26
N PRO A 170 4.99 -23.38 23.11
CA PRO A 170 3.79 -22.55 23.21
C PRO A 170 4.09 -21.10 23.65
N ASP A 171 5.14 -20.91 24.45
CA ASP A 171 5.60 -19.61 24.91
C ASP A 171 5.96 -18.68 23.73
N TYR A 172 6.49 -19.23 22.63
CA TYR A 172 6.78 -18.50 21.40
C TYR A 172 5.56 -17.75 20.88
N ILE A 173 4.41 -18.45 20.85
CA ILE A 173 3.14 -17.88 20.39
C ILE A 173 2.62 -16.85 21.39
N CYS A 174 2.80 -17.09 22.69
CA CYS A 174 2.41 -16.14 23.72
C CYS A 174 3.20 -14.82 23.62
N ILE A 175 4.52 -14.90 23.37
CA ILE A 175 5.40 -13.74 23.14
C ILE A 175 4.94 -12.94 21.93
N TRP A 176 4.72 -13.62 20.81
CA TRP A 176 4.24 -13.00 19.60
C TRP A 176 2.87 -12.33 19.79
N LEU A 177 1.89 -13.04 20.36
CA LEU A 177 0.57 -12.48 20.61
C LEU A 177 0.64 -11.30 21.59
N GLY A 178 1.46 -11.37 22.63
CA GLY A 178 1.65 -10.29 23.58
C GLY A 178 2.20 -9.02 22.93
N LEU A 179 3.29 -9.12 22.18
CA LEU A 179 3.89 -7.99 21.47
C LEU A 179 2.97 -7.42 20.40
N SER A 180 2.17 -8.26 19.75
CA SER A 180 1.18 -7.83 18.77
C SER A 180 0.07 -6.94 19.38
N GLN A 181 -0.21 -7.05 20.68
CA GLN A 181 -1.20 -6.21 21.38
C GLN A 181 -0.74 -4.77 21.56
N ILE A 182 0.58 -4.54 21.53
CA ILE A 182 1.20 -3.21 21.68
C ILE A 182 1.74 -2.65 20.35
N GLY A 183 1.51 -3.37 19.25
CA GLY A 183 1.91 -2.98 17.90
C GLY A 183 3.40 -3.16 17.62
N VAL A 184 4.07 -4.04 18.37
CA VAL A 184 5.50 -4.35 18.23
C VAL A 184 5.63 -5.63 17.41
N PRO A 185 6.06 -5.56 16.13
CA PRO A 185 6.36 -6.75 15.34
C PRO A 185 7.50 -7.58 15.94
N VAL A 186 7.37 -8.90 15.79
CA VAL A 186 8.40 -9.86 16.19
C VAL A 186 9.20 -10.32 14.98
N ALA A 187 10.51 -10.15 15.03
CA ALA A 187 11.42 -10.71 14.04
C ALA A 187 11.78 -12.16 14.41
N LEU A 188 11.31 -13.10 13.61
CA LEU A 188 11.47 -14.53 13.85
C LEU A 188 12.83 -15.00 13.33
N ILE A 189 13.83 -15.08 14.21
CA ILE A 189 15.19 -15.42 13.83
C ILE A 189 15.49 -16.87 14.22
N ASN A 190 16.08 -17.63 13.29
CA ASN A 190 16.49 -19.00 13.55
C ASN A 190 17.57 -19.04 14.64
N THR A 191 17.39 -19.90 15.65
CA THR A 191 18.30 -20.08 16.78
C THR A 191 19.71 -20.55 16.38
N ASN A 192 19.85 -21.11 15.18
CA ASN A 192 21.12 -21.60 14.65
C ASN A 192 21.92 -20.50 13.91
N LEU A 193 21.37 -19.29 13.75
CA LEU A 193 22.11 -18.18 13.15
C LEU A 193 23.14 -17.63 14.12
N LEU A 194 24.38 -17.50 13.65
CA LEU A 194 25.52 -17.02 14.44
C LEU A 194 26.16 -15.78 13.79
N HIS A 195 26.97 -15.07 14.60
CA HIS A 195 27.89 -14.02 14.17
C HIS A 195 27.25 -12.95 13.26
N ASP A 196 27.85 -12.67 12.09
CA ASP A 196 27.44 -11.58 11.21
C ASP A 196 26.04 -11.76 10.64
N SER A 197 25.62 -13.00 10.36
CA SER A 197 24.26 -13.28 9.85
C SER A 197 23.19 -12.98 10.90
N LEU A 198 23.47 -13.29 12.17
CA LEU A 198 22.60 -12.93 13.29
C LEU A 198 22.51 -11.42 13.47
N ILE A 199 23.67 -10.74 13.54
CA ILE A 199 23.75 -9.29 13.70
C ILE A 199 23.04 -8.57 12.54
N HIS A 200 23.26 -9.04 11.31
CA HIS A 200 22.61 -8.51 10.13
C HIS A 200 21.08 -8.62 10.25
N SER A 201 20.58 -9.80 10.65
CA SER A 201 19.14 -10.07 10.77
C SER A 201 18.48 -9.13 11.79
N ILE A 202 19.08 -8.99 12.98
CA ILE A 202 18.57 -8.08 14.02
C ILE A 202 18.57 -6.63 13.53
N LYS A 203 19.63 -6.21 12.82
CA LYS A 203 19.81 -4.84 12.33
C LYS A 203 18.83 -4.49 11.21
N ILE A 204 18.62 -5.37 10.23
CA ILE A 204 17.74 -5.09 9.08
C ILE A 204 16.26 -4.96 9.51
N ALA A 205 15.84 -5.69 10.54
CA ALA A 205 14.52 -5.55 11.15
C ALA A 205 14.43 -4.38 12.15
N ASN A 206 15.50 -3.60 12.34
CA ASN A 206 15.59 -2.47 13.26
C ASN A 206 15.11 -2.82 14.69
N CYS A 207 15.51 -3.99 15.19
CA CYS A 207 15.06 -4.46 16.50
C CYS A 207 15.68 -3.65 17.63
N LYS A 208 14.86 -3.22 18.59
CA LYS A 208 15.29 -2.51 19.82
C LYS A 208 15.52 -3.45 21.01
N GLY A 209 15.10 -4.70 20.89
CA GLY A 209 15.32 -5.74 21.89
C GLY A 209 15.47 -7.10 21.24
N VAL A 210 16.07 -8.04 21.97
CA VAL A 210 16.21 -9.44 21.55
C VAL A 210 15.83 -10.35 22.70
N ILE A 211 14.97 -11.32 22.42
CA ILE A 211 14.57 -12.38 23.35
C ILE A 211 15.24 -13.68 22.89
N PHE A 212 16.05 -14.25 23.76
CA PHE A 212 16.73 -15.52 23.56
C PHE A 212 16.09 -16.61 24.40
N GLY A 213 16.02 -17.84 23.87
CA GLY A 213 15.94 -19.03 24.69
C GLY A 213 17.27 -19.30 25.41
N SER A 214 17.21 -20.10 26.47
CA SER A 214 18.35 -20.51 27.30
C SER A 214 19.64 -20.78 26.53
N ASN A 215 19.62 -21.74 25.59
CA ASN A 215 20.81 -22.12 24.81
C ASN A 215 21.35 -21.00 23.91
N SER A 216 20.45 -20.23 23.27
CA SER A 216 20.84 -19.16 22.36
C SER A 216 21.38 -17.93 23.09
N ALA A 217 20.97 -17.71 24.34
CA ALA A 217 21.40 -16.58 25.17
C ALA A 217 22.90 -16.67 25.46
N HIS A 218 23.36 -17.80 26.01
CA HIS A 218 24.78 -18.00 26.37
C HIS A 218 25.73 -17.92 25.17
N ALA A 219 25.26 -18.33 23.98
CA ALA A 219 26.09 -18.29 22.78
C ALA A 219 26.20 -16.88 22.17
N ASN A 220 25.17 -16.04 22.29
CA ASN A 220 25.03 -14.86 21.44
C ASN A 220 24.77 -13.54 22.16
N ALA A 221 24.34 -13.53 23.43
CA ALA A 221 23.90 -12.33 24.12
C ALA A 221 24.98 -11.25 24.20
N ASP A 222 26.21 -11.62 24.57
CA ASP A 222 27.33 -10.69 24.69
C ASP A 222 27.74 -10.09 23.35
N LEU A 223 27.77 -10.90 22.30
CA LEU A 223 28.07 -10.46 20.94
C LEU A 223 27.02 -9.45 20.44
N VAL A 224 25.74 -9.73 20.69
CA VAL A 224 24.63 -8.84 20.33
C VAL A 224 24.68 -7.54 21.13
N LYS A 225 24.94 -7.61 22.44
CA LYS A 225 25.07 -6.44 23.30
C LYS A 225 26.21 -5.53 22.84
N LYS A 226 27.39 -6.12 22.59
CA LYS A 226 28.59 -5.40 22.17
C LYS A 226 28.46 -4.73 20.80
N ARG A 227 27.77 -5.37 19.85
CA ARG A 227 27.68 -4.87 18.46
C ARG A 227 26.48 -4.00 18.17
N LEU A 228 25.35 -4.21 18.85
CA LEU A 228 24.10 -3.51 18.56
C LEU A 228 23.60 -2.61 19.70
N ASN A 229 24.14 -2.77 20.91
CA ASN A 229 23.73 -2.04 22.11
C ASN A 229 22.21 -2.05 22.37
N VAL A 230 21.56 -3.18 22.10
CA VAL A 230 20.13 -3.39 22.34
C VAL A 230 19.89 -4.04 23.71
N LYS A 231 18.63 -4.06 24.19
CA LYS A 231 18.26 -4.83 25.39
C LYS A 231 18.21 -6.32 25.05
N CYS A 232 18.90 -7.15 25.84
CA CYS A 232 18.89 -8.60 25.70
C CYS A 232 18.06 -9.21 26.84
N TYR A 233 17.17 -10.13 26.49
CA TYR A 233 16.28 -10.84 27.39
C TYR A 233 16.52 -12.34 27.25
N GLN A 234 16.54 -13.08 28.35
CA GLN A 234 16.57 -14.54 28.36
C GLN A 234 15.25 -15.08 28.87
N TYR A 235 14.66 -16.01 28.12
CA TYR A 235 13.44 -16.71 28.47
C TYR A 235 13.74 -18.18 28.73
N ASN A 236 13.66 -18.59 29.99
CA ASN A 236 13.78 -19.98 30.40
C ASN A 236 12.39 -20.56 30.66
N ARG A 237 12.07 -21.72 30.05
CA ARG A 237 10.84 -22.46 30.40
C ARG A 237 10.98 -23.09 31.78
N LYS A 238 9.86 -23.48 32.39
CA LYS A 238 9.84 -24.10 33.72
C LYS A 238 10.71 -25.37 33.83
N SER A 239 10.83 -26.12 32.73
CA SER A 239 11.66 -27.32 32.64
C SER A 239 13.16 -27.03 32.51
N GLU A 240 13.54 -25.77 32.29
CA GLU A 240 14.93 -25.37 32.02
C GLU A 240 15.50 -24.57 33.19
N ALA A 241 16.35 -25.21 34.00
CA ALA A 241 17.10 -24.55 35.06
C ALA A 241 18.48 -24.09 34.55
N THR A 242 18.49 -23.18 33.58
CA THR A 242 19.75 -22.58 33.07
C THR A 242 20.02 -21.24 33.75
N PRO A 243 21.28 -20.93 34.12
CA PRO A 243 21.62 -19.62 34.65
C PRO A 243 21.34 -18.54 33.62
N ILE A 244 21.11 -17.31 34.07
CA ILE A 244 20.95 -16.18 33.16
C ILE A 244 22.32 -15.81 32.60
N ALA A 245 22.42 -15.72 31.28
CA ALA A 245 23.62 -15.29 30.57
C ALA A 245 24.01 -13.86 30.96
N GLU A 246 25.29 -13.54 30.83
CA GLU A 246 25.77 -12.18 31.08
C GLU A 246 25.02 -11.18 30.17
N ASN A 247 24.77 -9.97 30.68
CA ASN A 247 24.06 -8.91 29.98
C ASN A 247 22.61 -9.20 29.56
N CYS A 248 22.01 -10.31 30.03
CA CYS A 248 20.60 -10.64 29.82
C CYS A 248 19.74 -10.30 31.04
N ILE A 249 18.52 -9.85 30.74
CA ILE A 249 17.45 -9.69 31.72
C ILE A 249 16.65 -10.99 31.77
N ASP A 250 16.39 -11.52 32.97
CA ASP A 250 15.50 -12.65 33.16
C ASP A 250 14.05 -12.28 32.84
N LEU A 251 13.61 -12.63 31.63
CA LEU A 251 12.30 -12.25 31.14
C LEU A 251 11.19 -13.03 31.84
N LYS A 252 11.44 -14.32 32.14
CA LYS A 252 10.42 -15.20 32.71
C LYS A 252 10.03 -14.72 34.11
N ASN A 253 11.02 -14.47 34.96
CA ASN A 253 10.78 -13.96 36.31
C ASN A 253 10.10 -12.58 36.28
N LYS A 254 10.49 -11.68 35.36
CA LYS A 254 9.84 -10.37 35.24
C LYS A 254 8.38 -10.48 34.84
N ILE A 255 8.05 -11.33 33.86
CA ILE A 255 6.66 -11.55 33.43
C ILE A 255 5.83 -12.18 34.55
N ASP A 256 6.39 -13.14 35.30
CA ASP A 256 5.65 -13.84 36.37
C ASP A 256 5.31 -12.91 37.54
N THR A 257 6.05 -11.81 37.76
CA THR A 257 5.69 -10.77 38.74
C THR A 257 4.50 -9.88 38.32
N ILE A 258 4.07 -9.94 37.06
CA ILE A 258 3.01 -9.07 36.54
C ILE A 258 1.63 -9.65 36.84
N CYS A 259 0.77 -8.82 37.43
CA CYS A 259 -0.62 -9.16 37.65
C CYS A 259 -1.38 -9.26 36.30
N PRO A 260 -2.11 -10.36 36.05
CA PRO A 260 -2.89 -10.56 34.82
C PRO A 260 -3.94 -9.48 34.55
N SER A 261 -4.38 -8.78 35.60
CA SER A 261 -5.45 -7.79 35.54
C SER A 261 -4.98 -6.38 35.13
N GLY A 262 -3.68 -6.20 34.87
CA GLY A 262 -3.15 -4.93 34.35
C GLY A 262 -3.84 -4.53 33.06
N SER A 263 -4.60 -3.43 33.10
CA SER A 263 -5.14 -2.82 31.88
C SER A 263 -3.97 -2.22 31.11
N LEU A 264 -3.74 -2.68 29.87
CA LEU A 264 -2.82 -2.04 28.93
C LEU A 264 -3.16 -0.56 28.86
N LYS A 265 -2.21 0.30 29.20
CA LYS A 265 -2.47 1.73 29.39
C LYS A 265 -2.63 2.45 28.04
N GLY A 266 -2.05 1.89 26.99
CA GLY A 266 -2.12 2.40 25.62
C GLY A 266 -3.30 1.84 24.84
N ARG A 267 -4.16 2.73 24.32
CA ARG A 267 -4.90 2.44 23.09
C ARG A 267 -3.91 2.53 21.94
N HIS A 268 -3.21 1.43 21.67
CA HIS A 268 -2.35 1.34 20.49
C HIS A 268 -3.26 1.36 19.25
N ASN A 269 -3.21 2.45 18.47
CA ASN A 269 -3.91 2.56 17.19
C ASN A 269 -3.24 1.65 16.16
N ILE A 270 -3.43 0.34 16.33
CA ILE A 270 -2.86 -0.73 15.51
C ILE A 270 -3.78 -0.94 14.32
N LEU A 271 -3.22 -0.70 13.14
CA LEU A 271 -3.88 -0.91 11.87
C LEU A 271 -3.65 -2.35 11.42
N VAL A 272 -4.61 -2.89 10.67
CA VAL A 272 -4.52 -4.24 10.10
C VAL A 272 -3.35 -4.37 9.12
N THR A 273 -2.94 -3.24 8.53
CA THR A 273 -1.80 -3.11 7.61
C THR A 273 -0.46 -3.03 8.33
N ASP A 274 -0.43 -2.80 9.64
CA ASP A 274 0.82 -2.74 10.39
C ASP A 274 1.51 -4.12 10.41
N PRO A 275 2.86 -4.14 10.38
CA PRO A 275 3.61 -5.38 10.50
C PRO A 275 3.41 -6.00 11.88
N VAL A 276 3.18 -7.32 11.90
CA VAL A 276 3.08 -8.12 13.12
C VAL A 276 4.26 -9.09 13.26
N LEU A 277 4.84 -9.50 12.13
CA LEU A 277 5.99 -10.40 12.07
C LEU A 277 6.99 -9.95 11.01
N TYR A 278 8.27 -10.19 11.26
CA TYR A 278 9.30 -10.21 10.22
C TYR A 278 9.78 -11.65 10.04
N VAL A 279 9.60 -12.18 8.82
CA VAL A 279 10.06 -13.51 8.42
C VAL A 279 11.28 -13.34 7.52
N TYR A 280 12.27 -14.21 7.69
CA TYR A 280 13.50 -14.16 6.89
C TYR A 280 13.46 -15.20 5.78
N THR A 281 13.88 -14.79 4.59
CA THR A 281 14.08 -15.72 3.46
C THR A 281 15.55 -15.77 3.10
N SER A 282 16.10 -16.98 3.04
CA SER A 282 17.44 -17.23 2.51
C SER A 282 17.39 -17.15 0.99
N GLY A 283 18.01 -16.12 0.41
CA GLY A 283 18.25 -16.07 -1.03
C GLY A 283 19.30 -17.12 -1.42
N THR A 284 19.35 -17.47 -2.71
CA THR A 284 20.39 -18.37 -3.26
C THR A 284 21.80 -17.78 -3.18
N THR A 285 21.91 -16.46 -3.03
CA THR A 285 23.15 -15.74 -2.75
C THR A 285 22.87 -14.57 -1.78
N GLY A 286 23.69 -14.43 -0.74
CA GLY A 286 23.68 -13.28 0.17
C GLY A 286 23.02 -13.48 1.53
N LEU A 287 23.08 -12.43 2.35
CA LEU A 287 22.54 -12.38 3.70
C LEU A 287 20.99 -12.44 3.70
N PRO A 288 20.36 -12.93 4.80
CA PRO A 288 18.90 -13.08 4.88
C PRO A 288 18.14 -11.79 4.63
N LYS A 289 17.04 -11.86 3.87
CA LYS A 289 16.14 -10.72 3.63
C LYS A 289 14.93 -10.77 4.55
N THR A 290 14.51 -9.63 5.09
CA THR A 290 13.29 -9.51 5.89
C THR A 290 12.05 -9.28 5.04
N VAL A 291 11.01 -10.07 5.32
CA VAL A 291 9.68 -9.92 4.74
C VAL A 291 8.69 -9.54 5.85
N PRO A 292 8.13 -8.32 5.83
CA PRO A 292 7.08 -7.93 6.76
C PRO A 292 5.78 -8.68 6.46
N VAL A 293 5.17 -9.23 7.50
CA VAL A 293 3.83 -9.83 7.46
C VAL A 293 2.92 -8.96 8.30
N SER A 294 1.81 -8.50 7.72
CA SER A 294 0.82 -7.67 8.42
C SER A 294 -0.26 -8.50 9.10
N HIS A 295 -1.04 -7.86 9.98
CA HIS A 295 -2.19 -8.51 10.63
C HIS A 295 -3.32 -8.95 9.67
N GLN A 296 -3.29 -8.50 8.42
CA GLN A 296 -4.34 -8.76 7.43
C GLN A 296 -4.36 -10.19 6.87
N LYS A 297 -3.22 -10.89 6.92
CA LYS A 297 -3.01 -12.16 6.22
C LYS A 297 -3.72 -13.32 6.90
#